data_AF-A0A2A4R0H4-F1
#
_entry.id   AF-A0A2A4R0H4-F1
#
_cell.length_a   1.000
_cell.length_b   1.000
_cell.length_c   1.000
_cell.angle_alpha   90.00
_cell.angle_beta   90.00
_cell.angle_gamma   90.00
#
_symmetry.space_group_name_H-M   'P 1'
#
loop_
_entity.id
_entity.type
_entity.pdbx_description
1 polymer ?
#
loop_
_entity_poly.entity_id
_entity_poly.type
_entity_poly.pdbx_seq_one_letter_code
_entity_poly.pdbx_strand_id
1 'polypeptide(L)' 'MSDGCTGFQFLEYFFDIRHCCVVHDAGGSDGLLLDCLLNNTPAYLAVPVALCVVLMMIGRPLYRWLKK' A
#
# COMPACT_ATOMS: atom_id res chain seq x y z
N MET A 1 14.98 6.23 3.66
CA MET A 1 14.88 5.11 2.70
C MET A 1 13.57 4.42 3.03
N SER A 2 12.54 4.55 2.19
CA SER A 2 11.33 3.73 2.31
C SER A 2 11.69 2.33 1.81
N ASP A 3 11.20 1.29 2.46
CA ASP A 3 11.46 -0.12 2.11
C ASP A 3 10.78 -0.53 0.77
N GLY A 4 10.31 0.46 -0.02
CA GLY A 4 9.55 0.27 -1.24
C GLY A 4 8.09 -0.03 -0.93
N CYS A 5 7.25 -0.05 -1.98
CA CYS A 5 5.87 -0.52 -1.84
C CYS A 5 5.86 -2.05 -1.68
N THR A 6 6.33 -2.57 -0.55
CA THR A 6 6.33 -4.01 -0.26
C THR A 6 4.90 -4.54 -0.31
N GLY A 7 4.57 -5.36 -1.32
CA GLY A 7 3.20 -5.81 -1.64
C GLY A 7 2.58 -5.21 -2.91
N PHE A 8 3.12 -4.09 -3.41
CA PHE A 8 2.77 -3.50 -4.71
C PHE A 8 3.97 -3.39 -5.67
N GLN A 9 5.06 -4.11 -5.41
CA GLN A 9 6.28 -4.07 -6.23
C GLN A 9 6.02 -4.32 -7.72
N PHE A 10 5.06 -5.21 -8.05
CA PHE A 10 4.65 -5.41 -9.43
C PHE A 10 4.03 -4.14 -10.01
N LEU A 11 3.14 -3.47 -9.28
CA LEU A 11 2.54 -2.21 -9.72
C LEU A 11 3.56 -1.07 -9.79
N GLU A 12 4.57 -1.04 -8.91
CA GLU A 12 5.65 -0.04 -8.92
C GLU A 12 6.47 -0.08 -10.22
N TYR A 13 6.52 -1.23 -10.92
CA TYR A 13 7.21 -1.35 -12.21
C TYR A 13 6.41 -0.75 -13.38
N PHE A 14 5.08 -0.73 -13.29
CA PHE A 14 4.20 -0.26 -14.36
C PHE A 14 3.61 1.12 -14.11
N PHE A 15 3.56 1.55 -12.84
CA PHE A 15 2.93 2.78 -12.40
C PHE A 15 3.83 3.51 -11.42
N ASP A 16 3.85 4.84 -11.50
CA ASP A 16 4.54 5.66 -10.52
C ASP A 16 3.69 5.73 -9.25
N ILE A 17 3.86 4.75 -8.36
CA ILE A 17 3.14 4.65 -7.07
C ILE A 17 4.08 4.74 -5.88
N ARG A 18 5.39 4.88 -6.14
CA ARG A 18 6.43 4.86 -5.09
C ARG A 18 6.26 6.02 -4.12
N HIS A 19 5.85 7.19 -4.60
CA HIS A 19 5.58 8.35 -3.75
C HIS A 19 4.43 8.09 -2.77
N CYS A 20 3.40 7.33 -3.16
CA CYS A 20 2.29 6.98 -2.28
C CYS A 20 2.78 6.18 -1.05
N CYS A 21 3.68 5.22 -1.28
CA CYS A 21 4.25 4.40 -0.22
C CYS A 21 5.26 5.18 0.64
N VAL A 22 6.04 6.08 0.04
CA VAL A 22 6.94 6.96 0.81
C VAL A 22 6.16 7.86 1.77
N VAL A 23 5.03 8.43 1.33
CA VAL A 23 4.16 9.25 2.19
C VAL A 23 3.50 8.41 3.27
N HIS A 24 3.07 7.19 2.96
CA HIS A 24 2.54 6.24 3.94
C HIS A 24 3.57 5.87 5.01
N ASP A 25 4.80 5.54 4.60
CA ASP A 25 5.90 5.20 5.50
C ASP A 25 6.35 6.39 6.37
N ALA A 26 6.21 7.62 5.87
CA ALA A 26 6.53 8.85 6.61
C ALA A 26 5.51 9.19 7.73
N GLY A 27 4.51 8.33 7.96
CA GLY A 27 3.46 8.53 8.96
C GLY A 27 2.07 8.79 8.37
N GLY A 28 1.88 8.55 7.07
CA GLY A 28 0.57 8.60 6.43
C GLY A 28 -0.37 7.47 6.89
N SER A 29 -1.67 7.64 6.63
CA SER A 29 -2.68 6.63 6.95
C SER A 29 -2.86 5.63 5.80
N ASP A 30 -3.34 4.43 6.13
CA ASP A 30 -3.64 3.40 5.11
C ASP A 30 -4.76 3.87 4.15
N GLY A 31 -5.66 4.77 4.58
CA GLY A 31 -6.67 5.39 3.71
C GLY A 31 -6.05 6.37 2.70
N LEU A 32 -5.11 7.21 3.14
CA LEU A 32 -4.35 8.09 2.24
C LEU A 32 -3.54 7.29 1.21
N LEU A 33 -2.97 6.15 1.63
CA LEU A 33 -2.29 5.23 0.72
C LEU A 33 -3.25 4.70 -0.34
N LEU A 34 -4.44 4.24 0.06
CA LEU A 34 -5.45 3.72 -0.87
C LEU A 34 -5.88 4.78 -1.89
N ASP A 35 -6.23 5.98 -1.43
CA ASP A 35 -6.65 7.07 -2.31
C ASP A 35 -5.54 7.45 -3.30
N CYS A 36 -4.29 7.50 -2.83
CA CYS A 36 -3.13 7.78 -3.68
C CYS A 36 -2.92 6.68 -4.73
N LEU A 37 -3.02 5.40 -4.34
CA LEU A 37 -2.88 4.27 -5.26
C LEU A 37 -4.00 4.25 -6.30
N LEU A 38 -5.25 4.49 -5.90
CA LEU A 38 -6.40 4.52 -6.82
C LEU A 38 -6.31 5.68 -7.82
N ASN A 39 -5.72 6.81 -7.45
CA ASN A 39 -5.51 7.93 -8.36
C ASN A 39 -4.34 7.71 -9.34
N ASN A 40 -3.35 6.89 -8.97
CA ASN A 40 -2.16 6.63 -9.79
C ASN A 40 -2.20 5.27 -10.52
N THR A 41 -3.27 4.49 -10.34
CA THR A 41 -3.48 3.21 -11.02
C THR A 41 -4.80 3.23 -11.80
N PRO A 42 -4.89 2.50 -12.91
CA PRO A 42 -6.11 2.45 -13.70
C PRO A 42 -7.23 1.74 -12.95
N ALA A 43 -8.48 2.16 -13.20
CA ALA A 43 -9.66 1.73 -12.46
C ALA A 43 -9.87 0.20 -12.42
N TYR A 44 -9.39 -0.56 -13.41
CA TYR A 44 -9.48 -2.02 -13.41
C TYR A 44 -8.59 -2.67 -12.33
N LEU A 45 -7.58 -1.96 -11.82
CA LEU A 45 -6.75 -2.39 -10.70
C LEU A 45 -7.27 -1.90 -9.35
N ALA A 46 -8.37 -1.13 -9.30
CA ALA A 46 -8.89 -0.59 -8.05
C ALA A 46 -9.22 -1.68 -7.01
N VAL A 47 -9.85 -2.76 -7.46
CA VAL A 47 -10.23 -3.88 -6.60
C VAL A 47 -9.02 -4.63 -6.01
N PRO A 48 -8.04 -5.10 -6.82
CA PRO A 48 -6.86 -5.75 -6.25
C PRO A 48 -6.03 -4.80 -5.39
N VAL A 49 -5.95 -3.51 -5.76
CA VAL A 49 -5.25 -2.49 -4.97
C VAL A 49 -5.88 -2.32 -3.59
N ALA A 50 -7.21 -2.13 -3.55
CA ALA A 50 -7.94 -2.01 -2.29
C ALA A 50 -7.80 -3.26 -1.42
N LEU A 51 -7.86 -4.45 -2.02
CA LEU A 51 -7.71 -5.71 -1.31
C LEU A 51 -6.31 -5.85 -0.68
N CYS A 52 -5.25 -5.47 -1.39
CA CYS A 52 -3.89 -5.45 -0.85
C CYS A 52 -3.75 -4.49 0.35
N VAL A 53 -4.32 -3.28 0.27
CA VAL A 53 -4.30 -2.33 1.40
C VAL A 53 -5.05 -2.88 2.61
N VAL A 54 -6.22 -3.50 2.39
CA VAL A 54 -7.01 -4.12 3.47
C VAL A 54 -6.25 -5.29 4.11
N LEU A 55 -5.58 -6.12 3.31
CA LEU A 55 -4.73 -7.20 3.83
C LEU A 55 -3.57 -6.66 4.68
N MET A 56 -2.98 -5.51 4.33
CA MET A 56 -1.97 -4.86 5.16
C MET A 56 -2.54 -4.34 6.49
N MET A 57 -3.73 -3.71 6.46
CA MET A 57 -4.41 -3.25 7.67
C MET A 57 -4.69 -4.39 8.65
N ILE A 58 -5.05 -5.57 8.16
CA ILE A 58 -5.33 -6.77 8.98
C ILE A 58 -4.02 -7.49 9.36
N GLY A 59 -3.05 -7.55 8.46
CA GLY A 59 -1.77 -8.21 8.67
C GLY A 59 -0.91 -7.53 9.73
N ARG A 60 -0.92 -6.19 9.80
CA ARG A 60 -0.18 -5.42 10.83
C ARG A 60 -0.54 -5.81 12.28
N PRO A 61 -1.82 -5.80 12.71
CA PRO A 61 -2.18 -6.18 14.07
C PRO A 61 -1.93 -7.67 14.31
N LEU A 62 -2.17 -8.54 13.32
CA LEU A 62 -1.87 -9.97 13.44
C LEU A 62 -0.38 -10.24 13.64
N TYR A 63 0.48 -9.57 12.88
CA TYR A 63 1.94 -9.66 13.01
C TYR A 63 2.40 -9.17 14.38
N ARG A 64 1.90 -8.02 14.84
CA ARG A 64 2.21 -7.49 16.18
C ARG A 64 1.75 -8.43 17.30
N TRP A 65 0.65 -9.15 17.09
CA TRP A 65 0.14 -10.14 18.03
C TRP A 65 1.00 -11.41 18.05
N LEU A 66 1.41 -11.93 16.88
CA LEU A 66 2.27 -13.11 16.76
C LEU A 66 3.72 -12.89 17.21
N LYS A 67 4.22 -11.65 17.12
CA LYS A 67 5.58 -11.30 17.57
C LYS A 67 5.68 -11.00 19.07
N LYS A 68 4.57 -11.13 19.80
CA LYS A 68 4.47 -10.88 21.24
C LYS A 68 4.76 -12.15 22.02
#